data_AF-A0A535STD3-F1
#
_entry.id   AF-A0A535STD3-F1
#
_cell.length_a   1.000
_cell.length_b   1.000
_cell.length_c   1.000
_cell.angle_alpha   90.00
_cell.angle_beta   90.00
_cell.angle_gamma   90.00
#
_symmetry.space_group_name_H-M   'P 1'
#
loop_
_entity.id
_entity.type
_entity.pdbx_description
1 polymer ?
#
loop_
_entity_poly.entity_id
_entity_poly.type
_entity_poly.pdbx_seq_one_letter_code
_entity_poly.pdbx_strand_id
1 'polypeptide(L)' 'MAPSMGFEPQDVLEMPHFLIGTMDQIEEDLRARRERYGFNDVILPGAAADELGPIVERLAGR' A
#
# COMPACT_ATOMS: atom_id res chain seq x y z
N MET A 1 18.03 4.75 5.84
CA MET A 1 17.27 5.28 6.99
C MET A 1 16.65 4.16 7.84
N ALA A 2 16.12 3.07 7.26
CA ALA A 2 15.56 1.96 8.03
C ALA A 2 16.58 1.20 8.94
N PRO A 3 17.79 0.82 8.47
CA PRO A 3 18.74 0.11 9.33
C PRO A 3 19.22 0.95 10.53
N SER A 4 19.36 2.27 10.34
CA SER A 4 19.72 3.21 11.42
C SER A 4 18.62 3.40 12.48
N MET A 5 17.40 2.94 12.21
CA MET A 5 16.26 2.93 13.14
C MET A 5 16.03 1.55 13.77
N GLY A 6 16.88 0.56 13.48
CA GLY A 6 16.76 -0.81 13.99
C GLY A 6 15.71 -1.67 13.26
N PHE A 7 15.22 -1.20 12.11
CA PHE A 7 14.34 -1.99 11.24
C PHE A 7 15.14 -2.64 10.12
N GLU A 8 14.82 -3.89 9.86
CA GLU A 8 15.25 -4.54 8.63
C GLU A 8 14.35 -4.11 7.46
N PRO A 9 14.83 -4.19 6.21
CA PRO A 9 14.04 -3.78 5.04
C PRO A 9 12.68 -4.48 4.95
N GLN A 10 12.61 -5.77 5.31
CA GLN A 10 11.34 -6.51 5.30
C GLN A 10 10.31 -5.94 6.28
N ASP A 11 10.75 -5.43 7.43
CA ASP A 11 9.85 -4.87 8.44
C ASP A 11 9.12 -3.65 7.88
N VAL A 12 9.80 -2.86 7.04
CA VAL A 12 9.23 -1.70 6.36
C VAL A 12 8.22 -2.10 5.29
N LEU A 13 8.46 -3.21 4.58
CA LEU A 13 7.53 -3.71 3.57
C LEU A 13 6.24 -4.23 4.20
N GLU A 14 6.31 -4.81 5.40
CA GLU A 14 5.14 -5.28 6.14
C GLU A 14 4.33 -4.14 6.80
N MET A 15 4.90 -2.94 6.90
CA MET A 15 4.19 -1.79 7.50
C MET A 15 3.03 -1.35 6.61
N PRO A 16 1.80 -1.28 7.15
CA PRO A 16 0.62 -0.92 6.37
C PRO A 16 0.60 0.54 5.89
N HIS A 17 1.52 1.37 6.38
CA HIS A 17 1.62 2.80 6.04
C HIS A 17 2.31 3.06 4.70
N PHE A 18 3.07 2.09 4.21
CA PHE A 18 3.77 2.20 2.94
C PHE A 18 3.10 1.32 1.89
N LEU A 19 3.01 1.84 0.67
CA LEU A 19 2.63 1.10 -0.52
C LEU A 19 3.88 1.04 -1.39
N ILE A 20 4.55 -0.12 -1.38
CA ILE A 20 5.84 -0.32 -2.04
C ILE A 20 5.75 -1.61 -2.84
N GLY A 21 6.07 -1.53 -4.13
CA GLY A 21 6.07 -2.69 -5.01
C GLY A 21 5.52 -2.35 -6.38
N THR A 22 5.20 -3.39 -7.14
CA THR A 22 4.47 -3.28 -8.40
C THR A 22 3.00 -2.95 -8.14
N MET A 23 2.29 -2.56 -9.20
CA MET A 23 0.86 -2.28 -9.14
C MET A 23 0.05 -3.46 -8.57
N ASP A 24 0.37 -4.67 -9.01
CA ASP A 24 -0.31 -5.89 -8.59
C ASP A 24 -0.03 -6.24 -7.13
N GLN A 25 1.23 -6.05 -6.68
CA GLN A 25 1.61 -6.25 -5.28
C GLN A 25 0.88 -5.27 -4.36
N ILE A 26 0.80 -4.00 -4.75
CA ILE A 26 0.11 -2.97 -3.97
C ILE A 26 -1.40 -3.27 -3.89
N GLU A 27 -2.01 -3.72 -4.99
CA GLU A 27 -3.42 -4.12 -4.99
C GLU A 27 -3.67 -5.30 -4.03
N GLU A 28 -2.84 -6.34 -4.10
CA GLU A 28 -2.93 -7.52 -3.24
C GLU A 28 -2.77 -7.13 -1.76
N ASP A 29 -1.78 -6.30 -1.45
CA ASP A 29 -1.54 -5.78 -0.10
C ASP A 29 -2.74 -5.01 0.44
N LEU A 30 -3.37 -4.15 -0.37
CA LEU A 30 -4.54 -3.38 0.04
C LEU A 30 -5.72 -4.30 0.36
N ARG A 31 -5.93 -5.36 -0.44
CA ARG A 31 -6.97 -6.37 -0.18
C ARG A 31 -6.68 -7.15 1.11
N ALA A 32 -5.45 -7.62 1.30
CA ALA A 32 -5.02 -8.33 2.50
C ALA A 32 -5.13 -7.45 3.75
N ARG A 33 -4.77 -6.16 3.66
CA ARG A 33 -4.90 -5.19 4.77
C ARG A 33 -6.37 -4.93 5.12
N ARG A 34 -7.26 -4.85 4.13
CA ARG A 34 -8.70 -4.76 4.37
C ARG A 34 -9.24 -5.98 5.11
N GLU A 35 -8.83 -7.18 4.71
CA GLU A 35 -9.25 -8.42 5.38
C GLU A 35 -8.69 -8.51 6.81
N ARG A 36 -7.40 -8.21 7.00
CA ARG A 36 -6.71 -8.36 8.28
C ARG A 36 -7.06 -7.27 9.29
N TYR A 37 -7.18 -6.02 8.85
CA TYR A 37 -7.30 -4.85 9.72
C TYR A 37 -8.63 -4.11 9.57
N GLY A 38 -9.46 -4.45 8.57
CA GLY A 38 -10.73 -3.76 8.31
C GLY A 38 -10.59 -2.36 7.70
N PHE A 39 -9.45 -2.05 7.08
CA PHE A 39 -9.24 -0.74 6.44
C PHE A 39 -10.20 -0.54 5.26
N ASN A 40 -10.78 0.66 5.18
CA ASN A 40 -11.69 1.04 4.11
C ASN A 40 -11.17 2.23 3.27
N ASP A 41 -10.10 2.88 3.72
CA ASP A 41 -9.49 4.03 3.06
C ASP A 41 -7.98 4.05 3.28
N VAL A 42 -7.27 4.71 2.35
CA VAL A 42 -5.85 5.02 2.45
C VAL A 42 -5.65 6.47 2.01
N ILE A 43 -4.82 7.21 2.75
CA ILE A 43 -4.52 8.61 2.45
C ILE A 43 -3.16 8.68 1.77
N LEU A 44 -3.13 9.32 0.61
CA LEU A 44 -1.97 9.39 -0.27
C LEU A 44 -1.61 10.85 -0.55
N PRO A 45 -0.32 11.16 -0.81
CA PRO A 45 0.06 12.46 -1.34
C PRO A 45 -0.66 12.72 -2.67
N GLY A 46 -1.11 13.95 -2.92
CA GLY A 46 -1.87 14.28 -4.14
C GLY A 46 -1.14 13.92 -5.44
N ALA A 47 0.19 14.03 -5.46
CA ALA A 47 1.01 13.65 -6.61
C ALA A 47 0.95 12.14 -6.95
N ALA A 48 0.66 11.28 -5.96
CA ALA A 48 0.55 9.84 -6.15
C ALA A 48 -0.88 9.40 -6.54
N ALA A 49 -1.87 10.30 -6.45
CA ALA A 49 -3.26 9.96 -6.75
C ALA A 49 -3.46 9.54 -8.21
N ASP A 50 -2.82 10.26 -9.14
CA ASP A 50 -2.90 9.95 -10.58
C ASP A 50 -2.21 8.62 -10.90
N GLU A 51 -1.06 8.35 -10.28
CA GLU A 51 -0.30 7.10 -10.47
C GLU A 51 -1.07 5.88 -9.94
N LEU A 52 -1.79 6.02 -8.82
CA LEU A 52 -2.56 4.94 -8.20
C LEU A 52 -3.99 4.81 -8.75
N GLY A 53 -4.40 5.68 -9.67
CA GLY A 53 -5.72 5.63 -10.33
C GLY A 53 -6.12 4.25 -10.84
N PRO A 54 -5.25 3.51 -11.57
CA PRO A 54 -5.57 2.17 -12.05
C PRO A 54 -5.85 1.15 -10.94
N ILE A 55 -5.20 1.26 -9.77
CA ILE A 55 -5.50 0.38 -8.63
C ILE A 55 -6.90 0.68 -8.08
N VAL A 56 -7.28 1.95 -8.01
CA VAL A 56 -8.62 2.36 -7.56
C VAL A 56 -9.70 1.79 -8.48
N GLU A 57 -9.51 1.84 -9.81
CA GLU A 57 -10.43 1.24 -10.78
C GLU A 57 -10.61 -0.26 -10.55
N ARG A 58 -9.50 -1.01 -10.45
CA ARG A 58 -9.51 -2.46 -10.18
C ARG A 58 -10.17 -2.82 -8.85
N LEU A 59 -9.91 -2.06 -7.79
CA LEU A 59 -10.53 -2.26 -6.48
C LEU A 59 -12.02 -1.94 -6.49
N ALA A 60 -12.45 -0.97 -7.30
CA ALA A 60 -13.86 -0.64 -7.50
C ALA A 60 -14.60 -1.68 -8.38
N GLY A 61 -13.89 -2.65 -8.96
CA GLY A 61 -14.45 -3.66 -9.85
C GLY A 61 -14.83 -3.12 -11.24
N ARG A 62 -14.12 -2.09 -11.70
CA ARG A 62 -14.27 -1.47 -13.02
C ARG A 62 -13.00 -1.64 -13.85
#